data_AF-A0A0K0PTT5-F1
#
_entry.id   AF-A0A0K0PTT5-F1
#
_cell.length_a   1.000
_cell.length_b   1.000
_cell.length_c   1.000
_cell.angle_alpha   90.00
_cell.angle_beta   90.00
_cell.angle_gamma   90.00
#
_symmetry.space_group_name_H-M   'P 1'
#
loop_
_entity.id
_entity.type
_entity.pdbx_description
1 polymer ?
#
loop_
_entity_poly.entity_id
_entity_poly.type
_entity_poly.pdbx_seq_one_letter_code
_entity_poly.pdbx_strand_id
1 'polypeptide(L)'
;NYVAETAKENDVERHIRYGVAVKTTDWSSTDKCWTLTAENEQTGDQETYTASFLVGCTGYYNYDQGYKPDFPGEADFKGQIVHPQHWPENLDYSGKKVVVIGSGATAITLVPTMAEKAAHVTMLQRSPTYLMPLPSTDKVTLALQKVLPEKTAYRLTRARNISISRLLYERSRKSPKAMRRLFLSVIKRQLKGKADMRHFSPDYNPWDQRLCVVKDGDLFEAIKAGTASIKTDHIERFTKTGIRLKSGEKLEADIIIPATGLDIQMLGGITPRVDGQEVALKDKVIYKNVM
;
A
#
# COMPACT_ATOMS: atom_id res chain seq x y z
N ASN A 1 -15.88 -6.00 -6.98
CA ASN A 1 -17.23 -5.56 -6.59
C ASN A 1 -17.74 -6.09 -5.25
N TYR A 2 -17.01 -6.99 -4.57
CA TYR A 2 -17.42 -7.56 -3.26
C TYR A 2 -17.97 -6.57 -2.21
N VAL A 3 -17.30 -5.42 -2.00
CA VAL A 3 -17.74 -4.42 -0.99
C VAL A 3 -19.09 -3.80 -1.35
N ALA A 4 -19.27 -3.36 -2.60
CA ALA A 4 -20.53 -2.77 -3.07
C ALA A 4 -21.67 -3.81 -3.07
N GLU A 5 -21.38 -5.04 -3.49
CA GLU A 5 -22.32 -6.15 -3.41
C GLU A 5 -22.77 -6.41 -1.96
N THR A 6 -21.82 -6.44 -1.02
CA THR A 6 -22.13 -6.64 0.40
C THR A 6 -22.98 -5.49 0.97
N ALA A 7 -22.67 -4.24 0.62
CA ALA A 7 -23.44 -3.07 1.06
C ALA A 7 -24.89 -3.10 0.54
N LYS A 8 -25.06 -3.51 -0.72
CA LYS A 8 -26.37 -3.69 -1.35
C LYS A 8 -27.16 -4.85 -0.76
N GLU A 9 -26.54 -6.01 -0.58
CA GLU A 9 -27.18 -7.20 0.01
C GLU A 9 -27.70 -6.95 1.43
N ASN A 10 -27.04 -6.08 2.19
CA ASN A 10 -27.40 -5.72 3.56
C ASN A 10 -28.14 -4.39 3.67
N ASP A 11 -28.49 -3.75 2.54
CA ASP A 11 -29.26 -2.51 2.48
C ASP A 11 -28.67 -1.36 3.34
N VAL A 12 -27.34 -1.27 3.36
CA VAL A 12 -26.59 -0.27 4.15
C VAL A 12 -26.51 1.06 3.40
N GLU A 13 -26.53 1.02 2.07
CA GLU A 13 -26.32 2.21 1.21
C GLU A 13 -27.31 3.34 1.47
N ARG A 14 -28.59 3.02 1.78
CA ARG A 14 -29.61 4.02 2.10
C ARG A 14 -29.31 4.85 3.36
N HIS A 15 -28.39 4.38 4.20
CA HIS A 15 -27.97 5.05 5.43
C HIS A 15 -26.66 5.83 5.24
N ILE A 16 -26.01 5.75 4.08
CA ILE A 16 -24.76 6.43 3.79
C ILE A 16 -25.06 7.76 3.09
N ARG A 17 -24.50 8.85 3.63
CA ARG A 17 -24.49 10.16 2.97
C ARG A 17 -23.14 10.34 2.29
N TYR A 18 -23.13 10.16 0.97
CA TYR A 18 -21.94 10.40 0.14
C TYR A 18 -21.74 11.88 -0.13
N GLY A 19 -20.50 12.30 -0.43
CA GLY A 19 -20.18 13.70 -0.73
C GLY A 19 -20.31 14.63 0.48
N VAL A 20 -20.27 14.10 1.70
CA VAL A 20 -20.35 14.86 2.95
C VAL A 20 -19.08 14.61 3.76
N ALA A 21 -18.23 15.62 3.87
CA ALA A 21 -16.97 15.56 4.59
C ALA A 21 -17.12 16.15 6.00
N VAL A 22 -17.05 15.32 7.04
CA VAL A 22 -17.00 15.80 8.43
C VAL A 22 -15.67 16.53 8.66
N LYS A 23 -15.71 17.76 9.16
CA LYS A 23 -14.52 18.60 9.42
C LYS A 23 -14.19 18.68 10.90
N THR A 24 -15.20 18.82 11.75
CA THR A 24 -15.02 18.93 13.21
C THR A 24 -16.04 18.09 13.96
N THR A 25 -15.65 17.62 15.13
CA THR A 25 -16.56 16.96 16.08
C THR A 25 -16.37 17.56 17.46
N ASP A 26 -17.46 17.76 18.21
CA ASP A 26 -17.42 18.34 19.54
C ASP A 26 -18.33 17.57 20.48
N TRP A 27 -17.77 17.06 21.58
CA TRP A 27 -18.56 16.44 22.65
C TRP A 27 -18.96 17.48 23.68
N SER A 28 -20.26 17.62 23.93
CA SER A 28 -20.79 18.42 25.04
C SER A 28 -20.96 17.54 26.27
N SER A 29 -20.23 17.84 27.35
CA SER A 29 -20.38 17.18 28.65
C SER A 29 -21.72 17.53 29.32
N THR A 30 -22.26 18.72 29.04
CA THR A 30 -23.56 19.18 29.54
C THR A 30 -24.70 18.43 28.84
N ASP A 31 -24.69 18.41 27.50
CA ASP A 31 -25.77 17.84 26.69
C ASP A 31 -25.61 16.33 26.47
N LYS A 32 -24.43 15.79 26.79
CA LYS A 32 -24.05 14.38 26.60
C LYS A 32 -24.27 13.91 25.17
N CYS A 33 -23.90 14.76 24.21
CA CYS A 33 -24.02 14.47 22.79
C CYS A 33 -22.83 15.02 22.00
N TRP A 34 -22.58 14.38 20.86
CA TRP A 34 -21.67 14.87 19.83
C TRP A 34 -22.41 15.83 18.92
N THR A 35 -21.75 16.92 18.56
CA THR A 35 -22.10 17.78 17.43
C THR A 35 -21.02 17.64 16.37
N LEU A 36 -21.41 17.37 15.13
CA LEU A 36 -20.52 17.25 13.99
C LEU A 36 -20.80 18.39 13.02
N THR A 37 -19.75 19.08 12.59
CA THR A 37 -19.82 20.02 11.48
C THR A 37 -19.25 19.34 10.25
N ALA A 38 -20.07 19.20 9.23
CA ALA A 38 -19.71 18.62 7.95
C ALA A 38 -19.87 19.64 6.83
N GLU A 39 -19.24 19.35 5.70
CA GLU A 39 -19.31 20.14 4.49
C GLU A 39 -19.82 19.26 3.35
N ASN A 40 -20.79 19.75 2.61
CA ASN A 40 -21.22 19.12 1.36
C ASN A 40 -20.19 19.42 0.26
N GLU A 41 -19.50 18.41 -0.23
CA GLU A 41 -18.39 18.57 -1.19
C GLU A 41 -18.84 19.10 -2.56
N GLN A 42 -20.15 19.00 -2.87
CA GLN A 42 -20.70 19.51 -4.13
C GLN A 42 -21.09 20.99 -4.05
N THR A 43 -21.68 21.41 -2.93
CA THR A 43 -22.20 22.79 -2.78
C THR A 43 -21.31 23.70 -1.94
N GLY A 44 -20.44 23.12 -1.09
CA GLY A 44 -19.67 23.85 -0.08
C GLY A 44 -20.48 24.23 1.17
N ASP A 45 -21.75 23.83 1.25
CA ASP A 45 -22.61 24.17 2.37
C ASP A 45 -22.19 23.45 3.65
N GLN A 46 -22.29 24.15 4.78
CA GLN A 46 -22.10 23.54 6.09
C GLN A 46 -23.37 22.84 6.57
N GLU A 47 -23.19 21.62 7.05
CA GLU A 47 -24.23 20.78 7.62
C GLU A 47 -23.88 20.45 9.08
N THR A 48 -24.88 20.45 9.96
CA THR A 48 -24.70 20.08 11.37
C THR A 48 -25.47 18.82 11.70
N TYR A 49 -24.79 17.90 12.38
CA TYR A 49 -25.36 16.63 12.83
C TYR A 49 -25.15 16.46 14.32
N THR A 50 -26.06 15.76 14.98
CA THR A 50 -25.90 15.36 16.38
C THR A 50 -26.00 13.85 16.55
N ALA A 51 -25.25 13.31 17.51
CA ALA A 51 -25.25 11.88 17.80
C ALA A 51 -24.93 11.59 19.27
N SER A 52 -25.48 10.51 19.82
CA SER A 52 -25.08 10.03 21.14
C SER A 52 -23.74 9.29 21.13
N PHE A 53 -23.38 8.69 19.99
CA PHE A 53 -22.15 7.93 19.80
C PHE A 53 -21.48 8.31 18.47
N LEU A 54 -20.15 8.29 18.47
CA LEU A 54 -19.32 8.54 17.30
C LEU A 54 -18.34 7.38 17.12
N VAL A 55 -18.30 6.79 15.93
CA VAL A 55 -17.36 5.72 15.58
C VAL A 55 -16.57 6.15 14.34
N GLY A 56 -15.27 6.38 14.52
CA GLY A 56 -14.37 6.82 13.45
C GLY A 56 -13.93 5.66 12.56
N CYS A 57 -14.61 5.46 11.43
CA CYS A 57 -14.26 4.46 10.40
C CYS A 57 -13.48 5.08 9.23
N THR A 58 -12.65 6.09 9.49
CA THR A 58 -12.01 6.94 8.46
C THR A 58 -10.70 6.38 7.88
N GLY A 59 -10.26 5.21 8.35
CA GLY A 59 -8.93 4.69 8.03
C GLY A 59 -7.82 5.43 8.78
N TYR A 60 -6.58 5.22 8.35
CA TYR A 60 -5.38 5.76 9.01
C TYR A 60 -4.40 6.44 8.03
N TYR A 61 -4.88 6.71 6.81
CA TYR A 61 -4.12 7.39 5.77
C TYR A 61 -4.84 8.65 5.34
N ASN A 62 -4.07 9.64 4.91
CA ASN A 62 -4.59 10.76 4.13
C ASN A 62 -5.00 10.23 2.75
N TYR A 63 -6.26 10.45 2.35
CA TYR A 63 -6.77 10.06 1.04
C TYR A 63 -6.74 11.19 0.01
N ASP A 64 -6.62 12.44 0.46
CA ASP A 64 -6.50 13.61 -0.40
C ASP A 64 -5.13 13.65 -1.09
N GLN A 65 -4.10 13.21 -0.39
CA GLN A 65 -2.74 13.09 -0.93
C GLN A 65 -1.98 11.92 -0.31
N GLY A 66 -1.13 11.30 -1.13
CA GLY A 66 -0.17 10.31 -0.67
C GLY A 66 1.18 10.94 -0.38
N TYR A 67 2.04 10.18 0.30
CA TYR A 67 3.38 10.67 0.59
C TYR A 67 4.20 10.74 -0.70
N LYS A 68 4.54 11.96 -1.11
CA LYS A 68 5.43 12.24 -2.23
C LYS A 68 6.58 13.13 -1.73
N PRO A 69 7.83 12.63 -1.70
CA PRO A 69 8.96 13.48 -1.35
C PRO A 69 9.22 14.49 -2.47
N ASP A 70 9.88 15.60 -2.12
CA ASP A 70 10.33 16.56 -3.13
C ASP A 70 11.40 15.92 -4.03
N PHE A 71 11.12 15.87 -5.33
CA PHE A 71 12.08 15.42 -6.34
C PHE A 71 12.70 16.63 -7.04
N PRO A 72 14.03 16.85 -6.93
CA PRO A 72 14.69 17.94 -7.64
C PRO A 72 14.43 17.87 -9.15
N GLY A 73 14.02 18.97 -9.77
CA GLY A 73 13.74 19.03 -11.21
C GLY A 73 12.45 18.34 -11.66
N GLU A 74 11.54 17.97 -10.75
CA GLU A 74 10.26 17.32 -11.11
C GLU A 74 9.49 18.10 -12.18
N ALA A 75 9.43 19.43 -12.05
CA ALA A 75 8.77 20.33 -13.00
C ALA A 75 9.42 20.36 -14.40
N ASP A 76 10.67 19.86 -14.54
CA ASP A 76 11.35 19.80 -15.83
C ASP A 76 10.87 18.62 -16.68
N PHE A 77 10.35 17.56 -16.04
CA PHE A 77 9.93 16.33 -16.71
C PHE A 77 8.77 16.59 -17.67
N LYS A 78 8.89 16.10 -18.92
CA LYS A 78 7.90 16.34 -19.97
C LYS A 78 6.93 15.17 -20.19
N GLY A 79 7.17 14.05 -19.53
CA GLY A 79 6.25 12.93 -19.49
C GLY A 79 5.18 13.09 -18.40
N GLN A 80 4.45 12.02 -18.13
CA GLN A 80 3.35 12.02 -17.16
C GLN A 80 3.82 11.52 -15.80
N ILE A 81 3.43 12.21 -14.72
CA ILE A 81 3.64 11.75 -13.34
C ILE A 81 2.29 11.26 -12.80
N VAL A 82 2.23 10.03 -12.32
CA VAL A 82 1.00 9.41 -11.81
C VAL A 82 1.21 8.87 -10.41
N HIS A 83 0.61 9.52 -9.41
CA HIS A 83 0.63 9.00 -8.06
C HIS A 83 -0.36 7.82 -7.92
N PRO A 84 0.03 6.66 -7.35
CA PRO A 84 -0.84 5.46 -7.31
C PRO A 84 -2.19 5.64 -6.61
N GLN A 85 -2.29 6.59 -5.68
CA GLN A 85 -3.53 6.86 -4.94
C GLN A 85 -4.61 7.54 -5.79
N HIS A 86 -4.20 8.27 -6.82
CA HIS A 86 -5.10 8.99 -7.75
C HIS A 86 -4.88 8.46 -9.16
N TRP A 87 -4.93 7.13 -9.28
CA TRP A 87 -4.69 6.44 -10.55
C TRP A 87 -5.77 6.83 -11.59
N PRO A 88 -5.39 7.38 -12.76
CA PRO A 88 -6.37 7.72 -13.80
C PRO A 88 -6.99 6.46 -14.40
N GLU A 89 -8.32 6.44 -14.52
CA GLU A 89 -9.08 5.29 -15.03
C GLU A 89 -8.67 4.89 -16.46
N ASN A 90 -8.31 5.88 -17.28
CA ASN A 90 -7.99 5.73 -18.69
C ASN A 90 -6.48 5.86 -19.00
N LEU A 91 -5.60 5.62 -18.03
CA LEU A 91 -4.15 5.67 -18.25
C LEU A 91 -3.70 4.59 -19.25
N ASP A 92 -3.32 5.01 -20.46
CA ASP A 92 -2.67 4.12 -21.43
C ASP A 92 -1.13 4.20 -21.32
N TYR A 93 -0.54 3.09 -20.88
CA TYR A 93 0.91 2.90 -20.77
C TYR A 93 1.46 1.90 -21.79
N SER A 94 0.67 1.49 -22.78
CA SER A 94 1.07 0.51 -23.79
C SER A 94 2.27 1.02 -24.60
N GLY A 95 3.32 0.20 -24.71
CA GLY A 95 4.54 0.56 -25.45
C GLY A 95 5.36 1.71 -24.84
N LYS A 96 5.02 2.20 -23.64
CA LYS A 96 5.75 3.29 -22.97
C LYS A 96 6.85 2.77 -22.04
N LYS A 97 7.87 3.58 -21.79
CA LYS A 97 8.87 3.36 -20.73
C LYS A 97 8.33 3.93 -19.42
N VAL A 98 8.25 3.09 -18.39
CA VAL A 98 7.69 3.47 -17.09
C VAL A 98 8.74 3.33 -16.00
N VAL A 99 8.91 4.36 -15.16
CA VAL A 99 9.71 4.26 -13.94
C VAL A 99 8.80 4.30 -12.72
N VAL A 100 8.81 3.22 -11.93
CA VAL A 100 8.08 3.12 -10.66
C VAL A 100 9.07 3.38 -9.52
N ILE A 101 8.90 4.47 -8.79
CA ILE A 101 9.75 4.86 -7.67
C ILE A 101 9.20 4.25 -6.39
N GLY A 102 9.93 3.31 -5.80
CA GLY A 102 9.57 2.62 -4.57
C GLY A 102 9.82 1.12 -4.65
N SER A 103 9.87 0.48 -3.48
CA SER A 103 10.03 -0.97 -3.31
C SER A 103 8.97 -1.56 -2.37
N GLY A 104 7.92 -0.79 -2.05
CA GLY A 104 6.81 -1.25 -1.22
C GLY A 104 5.82 -2.14 -1.97
N ALA A 105 4.78 -2.59 -1.26
CA ALA A 105 3.74 -3.46 -1.82
C ALA A 105 3.08 -2.88 -3.09
N THR A 106 2.85 -1.57 -3.13
CA THR A 106 2.31 -0.87 -4.31
C THR A 106 3.21 -1.05 -5.53
N ALA A 107 4.51 -0.79 -5.41
CA ALA A 107 5.46 -0.95 -6.51
C ALA A 107 5.56 -2.42 -6.97
N ILE A 108 5.61 -3.36 -6.02
CA ILE A 108 5.73 -4.80 -6.30
C ILE A 108 4.51 -5.34 -7.04
N THR A 109 3.34 -4.74 -6.84
CA THR A 109 2.11 -5.12 -7.55
C THR A 109 2.01 -4.43 -8.91
N LEU A 110 2.37 -3.15 -8.98
CA LEU A 110 2.29 -2.36 -10.22
C LEU A 110 3.29 -2.83 -11.27
N VAL A 111 4.55 -3.06 -10.89
CA VAL A 111 5.62 -3.38 -11.84
C VAL A 111 5.31 -4.58 -12.75
N PRO A 112 4.98 -5.79 -12.22
CA PRO A 112 4.67 -6.92 -13.08
C PRO A 112 3.42 -6.68 -13.93
N THR A 113 2.37 -6.10 -13.34
CA THR A 113 1.11 -5.82 -14.05
C THR A 113 1.33 -4.86 -15.23
N MET A 114 2.11 -3.80 -15.02
CA MET A 114 2.40 -2.83 -16.08
C MET A 114 3.33 -3.40 -17.15
N ALA A 115 4.25 -4.28 -16.77
CA ALA A 115 5.21 -4.92 -17.68
C ALA A 115 4.53 -5.84 -18.71
N GLU A 116 3.24 -6.16 -18.55
CA GLU A 116 2.45 -6.87 -19.56
C GLU A 116 2.17 -6.04 -20.82
N LYS A 117 2.12 -4.71 -20.72
CA LYS A 117 1.78 -3.80 -21.84
C LYS A 117 2.81 -2.72 -22.11
N ALA A 118 3.53 -2.25 -21.09
CA ALA A 118 4.59 -1.26 -21.24
C ALA A 118 5.72 -1.79 -22.14
N ALA A 119 6.46 -0.90 -22.81
CA ALA A 119 7.67 -1.30 -23.52
C ALA A 119 8.75 -1.77 -22.54
N HIS A 120 8.86 -1.11 -21.38
CA HIS A 120 9.74 -1.51 -20.28
C HIS A 120 9.32 -0.86 -18.98
N VAL A 121 9.43 -1.58 -17.86
CA VAL A 121 9.22 -1.03 -16.52
C VAL A 121 10.49 -1.09 -15.68
N THR A 122 10.95 0.05 -15.18
CA THR A 122 12.05 0.12 -14.21
C THR A 122 11.52 0.42 -12.82
N MET A 123 11.69 -0.52 -11.89
CA MET A 123 11.48 -0.27 -10.47
C MET A 123 12.73 0.41 -9.90
N LEU A 124 12.63 1.70 -9.61
CA LEU A 124 13.68 2.48 -8.95
C LEU A 124 13.46 2.45 -7.44
N GLN A 125 14.39 1.85 -6.70
CA GLN A 125 14.32 1.75 -5.25
C GLN A 125 15.53 2.39 -4.58
N ARG A 126 15.30 3.05 -3.44
CA ARG A 126 16.37 3.53 -2.57
C ARG A 126 16.94 2.40 -1.72
N SER A 127 16.06 1.64 -1.09
CA SER A 127 16.41 0.53 -0.20
C SER A 127 15.64 -0.71 -0.66
N PRO A 128 16.31 -1.86 -0.87
CA PRO A 128 15.61 -3.11 -1.16
C PRO A 128 14.64 -3.49 -0.03
N THR A 129 13.57 -4.21 -0.39
CA THR A 129 12.68 -4.85 0.60
C THR A 129 12.81 -6.37 0.56
N TYR A 130 12.40 -7.03 1.64
CA TYR A 130 12.27 -8.49 1.64
C TYR A 130 11.01 -8.92 0.87
N LEU A 131 11.24 -9.78 -0.12
CA LEU A 131 10.20 -10.35 -0.97
C LEU A 131 9.93 -11.81 -0.60
N MET A 132 8.67 -12.20 -0.62
CA MET A 132 8.25 -13.59 -0.49
C MET A 132 7.29 -13.95 -1.63
N PRO A 133 7.66 -14.87 -2.54
CA PRO A 133 6.72 -15.36 -3.53
C PRO A 133 5.64 -16.20 -2.82
N LEU A 134 4.38 -15.88 -3.05
CA LEU A 134 3.25 -16.71 -2.60
C LEU A 134 2.35 -17.07 -3.78
N PRO A 135 2.01 -18.36 -3.95
CA PRO A 135 1.01 -18.77 -4.92
C PRO A 135 -0.34 -18.15 -4.62
N SER A 136 -1.05 -17.70 -5.65
CA SER A 136 -2.44 -17.24 -5.55
C SER A 136 -3.40 -18.35 -5.16
N THR A 137 -3.04 -19.60 -5.50
CA THR A 137 -3.83 -20.79 -5.22
C THR A 137 -3.12 -21.70 -4.23
N ASP A 138 -3.71 -21.89 -3.05
CA ASP A 138 -3.22 -22.87 -2.08
C ASP A 138 -3.75 -24.26 -2.41
N LYS A 139 -2.92 -25.05 -3.12
CA LYS A 139 -3.26 -26.43 -3.51
C LYS A 139 -3.57 -27.34 -2.32
N VAL A 140 -2.99 -27.08 -1.14
CA VAL A 140 -3.27 -27.84 0.08
C VAL A 140 -4.67 -27.51 0.57
N THR A 141 -5.06 -26.24 0.58
CA THR A 141 -6.42 -25.82 0.92
C THR A 141 -7.46 -26.41 -0.04
N LEU A 142 -7.19 -26.37 -1.36
CA LEU A 142 -8.09 -26.98 -2.34
C LEU A 142 -8.23 -28.49 -2.13
N ALA A 143 -7.15 -29.20 -1.80
CA ALA A 143 -7.21 -30.63 -1.49
C ALA A 143 -8.04 -30.90 -0.22
N LEU A 144 -7.86 -30.09 0.83
CA LEU A 144 -8.64 -30.21 2.06
C LEU A 144 -10.13 -29.94 1.82
N GLN A 145 -10.48 -28.95 1.02
CA GLN A 145 -11.87 -28.63 0.66
C GLN A 145 -12.55 -29.73 -0.15
N LYS A 146 -11.80 -30.53 -0.91
CA LYS A 146 -12.35 -31.67 -1.65
C LYS A 146 -12.72 -32.87 -0.77
N VAL A 147 -12.04 -33.03 0.37
CA VAL A 147 -12.13 -34.24 1.20
C VAL A 147 -12.85 -33.99 2.53
N LEU A 148 -12.81 -32.76 3.04
CA LEU A 148 -13.36 -32.40 4.35
C LEU A 148 -14.56 -31.46 4.22
N PRO A 149 -15.49 -31.49 5.21
CA PRO A 149 -16.54 -30.48 5.30
C PRO A 149 -15.95 -29.06 5.34
N GLU A 150 -16.63 -28.11 4.69
CA GLU A 150 -16.16 -26.74 4.47
C GLU A 150 -15.64 -26.06 5.76
N LYS A 151 -16.41 -26.12 6.86
CA LYS A 151 -16.02 -25.53 8.15
C LYS A 151 -14.74 -26.15 8.72
N THR A 152 -14.50 -27.43 8.48
CA THR A 152 -13.29 -28.13 8.95
C THR A 152 -12.10 -27.81 8.06
N ALA A 153 -12.28 -27.82 6.73
CA ALA A 153 -11.26 -27.39 5.78
C ALA A 153 -10.80 -25.95 6.03
N TYR A 154 -11.75 -25.04 6.30
CA TYR A 154 -11.48 -23.64 6.67
C TYR A 154 -10.69 -23.54 7.98
N ARG A 155 -11.15 -24.20 9.05
CA ARG A 155 -10.45 -24.17 10.36
C ARG A 155 -9.02 -24.69 10.25
N LEU A 156 -8.80 -25.80 9.55
CA LEU A 156 -7.46 -26.38 9.35
C LEU A 156 -6.57 -25.47 8.52
N THR A 157 -7.09 -24.93 7.41
CA THR A 157 -6.35 -23.97 6.56
C THR A 157 -5.96 -22.73 7.35
N ARG A 158 -6.91 -22.15 8.10
CA ARG A 158 -6.67 -20.97 8.93
C ARG A 158 -5.64 -21.25 10.01
N ALA A 159 -5.76 -22.37 10.72
CA ALA A 159 -4.79 -22.77 11.74
C ALA A 159 -3.38 -22.94 11.15
N ARG A 160 -3.26 -23.63 10.01
CA ARG A 160 -1.98 -23.78 9.29
C ARG A 160 -1.39 -22.42 8.90
N ASN A 161 -2.16 -21.54 8.26
CA ASN A 161 -1.66 -20.26 7.75
C ASN A 161 -1.25 -19.30 8.89
N ILE A 162 -2.02 -19.27 9.98
CA ILE A 162 -1.65 -18.53 11.21
C ILE A 162 -0.36 -19.11 11.79
N SER A 163 -0.24 -20.43 11.87
CA SER A 163 0.95 -21.10 12.44
C SER A 163 2.19 -20.82 11.60
N ILE A 164 2.10 -20.90 10.28
CA ILE A 164 3.20 -20.58 9.35
C ILE A 164 3.59 -19.10 9.51
N SER A 165 2.63 -18.18 9.48
CA SER A 165 2.90 -16.74 9.60
C SER A 165 3.56 -16.40 10.94
N ARG A 166 3.04 -16.98 12.04
CA ARG A 166 3.59 -16.82 13.39
C ARG A 166 5.00 -17.38 13.48
N LEU A 167 5.24 -18.59 12.96
CA LEU A 167 6.55 -19.21 12.96
C LEU A 167 7.57 -18.37 12.17
N LEU A 168 7.18 -17.89 10.98
CA LEU A 168 8.03 -17.01 10.17
C LEU A 168 8.39 -15.73 10.92
N TYR A 169 7.42 -15.09 11.57
CA TYR A 169 7.65 -13.91 12.40
C TYR A 169 8.58 -14.22 13.58
N GLU A 170 8.23 -15.20 14.42
CA GLU A 170 9.02 -15.57 15.60
C GLU A 170 10.45 -15.97 15.23
N ARG A 171 10.63 -16.74 14.15
CA ARG A 171 11.95 -17.15 13.67
C ARG A 171 12.75 -15.96 13.14
N SER A 172 12.10 -14.99 12.50
CA SER A 172 12.74 -13.76 12.03
C SER A 172 13.21 -12.89 13.18
N ARG A 173 12.45 -12.82 14.28
CA ARG A 173 12.87 -12.14 15.51
C ARG A 173 14.01 -12.89 16.24
N LYS A 174 13.92 -14.22 16.35
CA LYS A 174 14.88 -15.03 17.13
C LYS A 174 16.18 -15.37 16.38
N SER A 175 16.16 -15.49 15.05
CA SER A 175 17.37 -15.73 14.25
C SER A 175 17.29 -15.05 12.88
N PRO A 176 17.39 -13.71 12.87
CA PRO A 176 17.24 -12.91 11.65
C PRO A 176 18.25 -13.27 10.56
N LYS A 177 19.50 -13.62 10.92
CA LYS A 177 20.54 -14.03 9.96
C LYS A 177 20.15 -15.29 9.17
N ALA A 178 19.53 -16.27 9.83
CA ALA A 178 19.08 -17.50 9.18
C ALA A 178 17.89 -17.22 8.25
N MET A 179 16.92 -16.41 8.71
CA MET A 179 15.76 -16.03 7.90
C MET A 179 16.15 -15.16 6.69
N ARG A 180 17.13 -14.26 6.84
CA ARG A 180 17.72 -13.52 5.73
C ARG A 180 18.25 -14.46 4.65
N ARG A 181 19.06 -15.45 5.03
CA ARG A 181 19.60 -16.43 4.06
C ARG A 181 18.49 -17.21 3.36
N LEU A 182 17.44 -17.58 4.09
CA LEU A 182 16.27 -18.27 3.54
C LEU A 182 15.54 -17.42 2.49
N PHE A 183 15.19 -16.16 2.82
CA PHE A 183 14.49 -15.29 1.87
C PHE A 183 15.33 -15.00 0.63
N LEU A 184 16.62 -14.72 0.80
CA LEU A 184 17.52 -14.46 -0.33
C LEU A 184 17.76 -15.71 -1.19
N SER A 185 17.79 -16.91 -0.62
CA SER A 185 17.95 -18.15 -1.39
C SER A 185 16.71 -18.45 -2.23
N VAL A 186 15.51 -18.18 -1.70
CA VAL A 186 14.25 -18.29 -2.44
C VAL A 186 14.25 -17.33 -3.63
N ILE A 187 14.62 -16.07 -3.42
CA ILE A 187 14.71 -15.07 -4.50
C ILE A 187 15.74 -15.47 -5.55
N LYS A 188 16.94 -15.90 -5.14
CA LYS A 188 17.99 -16.37 -6.05
C LYS A 188 17.50 -17.52 -6.93
N ARG A 189 16.72 -18.45 -6.37
CA ARG A 189 16.11 -19.56 -7.11
C ARG A 189 15.06 -19.06 -8.11
N GLN A 190 14.21 -18.10 -7.72
CA GLN A 190 13.20 -17.54 -8.61
C GLN A 190 13.80 -16.83 -9.83
N LEU A 191 14.87 -16.07 -9.61
CA LEU A 191 15.55 -15.28 -10.64
C LEU A 191 16.42 -16.11 -11.59
N LYS A 192 16.85 -17.31 -11.18
CA LYS A 192 17.76 -18.18 -11.98
C LYS A 192 19.01 -17.44 -12.50
N GLY A 193 19.56 -16.51 -11.71
CA GLY A 193 20.75 -15.73 -12.06
C GLY A 193 20.54 -14.60 -13.06
N LYS A 194 19.29 -14.25 -13.42
CA LYS A 194 18.98 -13.19 -14.40
C LYS A 194 19.00 -11.75 -13.84
N ALA A 195 19.22 -11.58 -12.54
CA ALA A 195 19.32 -10.26 -11.92
C ALA A 195 20.34 -10.24 -10.79
N ASP A 196 20.86 -9.04 -10.51
CA ASP A 196 21.81 -8.79 -9.45
C ASP A 196 21.13 -8.87 -8.07
N MET A 197 21.70 -9.68 -7.18
CA MET A 197 21.18 -9.88 -5.82
C MET A 197 21.29 -8.64 -4.92
N ARG A 198 22.09 -7.63 -5.30
CA ARG A 198 22.13 -6.32 -4.62
C ARG A 198 20.75 -5.64 -4.62
N HIS A 199 19.93 -5.88 -5.65
CA HIS A 199 18.57 -5.36 -5.73
C HIS A 199 17.57 -6.03 -4.79
N PHE A 200 17.97 -7.09 -4.08
CA PHE A 200 17.08 -7.89 -3.24
C PHE A 200 17.58 -8.05 -1.82
N SER A 201 18.63 -7.32 -1.43
CA SER A 201 19.33 -7.48 -0.16
C SER A 201 19.15 -6.24 0.71
N PRO A 202 18.11 -6.16 1.56
CA PRO A 202 17.86 -5.00 2.43
C PRO A 202 18.96 -4.83 3.49
N ASP A 203 19.07 -3.67 4.12
CA ASP A 203 20.01 -3.44 5.22
C ASP A 203 19.41 -3.70 6.62
N TYR A 204 18.10 -3.96 6.69
CA TYR A 204 17.38 -4.29 7.92
C TYR A 204 17.13 -5.79 8.06
N ASN A 205 16.70 -6.28 9.24
CA ASN A 205 16.39 -7.70 9.43
C ASN A 205 14.98 -8.03 8.94
N PRO A 206 14.71 -9.29 8.55
CA PRO A 206 13.36 -9.68 8.16
C PRO A 206 12.36 -9.37 9.28
N TRP A 207 11.19 -8.83 8.91
CA TRP A 207 10.14 -8.36 9.83
C TRP A 207 10.46 -7.13 10.69
N ASP A 208 11.62 -6.47 10.57
CA ASP A 208 11.77 -5.08 11.08
C ASP A 208 10.91 -4.10 10.25
N GLN A 209 10.62 -4.47 8.99
CA GLN A 209 9.58 -3.86 8.16
C GLN A 209 8.68 -4.96 7.58
N ARG A 210 7.47 -4.58 7.16
CA ARG A 210 6.50 -5.50 6.56
C ARG A 210 7.08 -6.19 5.33
N LEU A 211 7.05 -7.53 5.32
CA LEU A 211 7.42 -8.32 4.14
C LEU A 211 6.46 -8.02 2.99
N CYS A 212 6.99 -7.92 1.77
CA CYS A 212 6.16 -7.78 0.59
C CYS A 212 5.97 -9.13 -0.10
N VAL A 213 4.72 -9.41 -0.46
CA VAL A 213 4.35 -10.65 -1.15
C VAL A 213 4.38 -10.39 -2.65
N VAL A 214 5.06 -11.29 -3.37
CA VAL A 214 5.05 -11.32 -4.84
C VAL A 214 4.08 -12.43 -5.25
N LYS A 215 2.96 -12.07 -5.88
CA LYS A 215 1.91 -13.04 -6.23
C LYS A 215 2.40 -13.91 -7.39
N ASP A 216 2.34 -15.23 -7.22
CA ASP A 216 2.76 -16.21 -8.24
C ASP A 216 4.20 -16.05 -8.77
N GLY A 217 5.02 -15.19 -8.14
CA GLY A 217 6.35 -14.85 -8.63
C GLY A 217 6.37 -13.95 -9.88
N ASP A 218 5.25 -13.30 -10.21
CA ASP A 218 5.05 -12.46 -11.39
C ASP A 218 6.17 -11.42 -11.63
N LEU A 219 6.63 -10.72 -10.59
CA LEU A 219 7.75 -9.78 -10.67
C LEU A 219 9.04 -10.47 -11.14
N PHE A 220 9.32 -11.69 -10.65
CA PHE A 220 10.52 -12.43 -11.05
C PHE A 220 10.41 -12.93 -12.48
N GLU A 221 9.22 -13.32 -12.94
CA GLU A 221 8.98 -13.68 -14.35
C GLU A 221 9.18 -12.48 -15.27
N ALA A 222 8.63 -11.30 -14.93
CA ALA A 222 8.83 -10.07 -15.71
C ALA A 222 10.31 -9.68 -15.83
N ILE A 223 11.07 -9.81 -14.72
CA ILE A 223 12.52 -9.57 -14.73
C ILE A 223 13.26 -10.58 -15.61
N LYS A 224 12.90 -11.87 -15.54
CA LYS A 224 13.52 -12.91 -16.38
C LYS A 224 13.18 -12.74 -17.86
N ALA A 225 11.98 -12.26 -18.17
CA ALA A 225 11.54 -11.94 -19.53
C ALA A 225 12.20 -10.66 -20.08
N GLY A 226 12.78 -9.83 -19.21
CA GLY A 226 13.42 -8.58 -19.59
C GLY A 226 12.46 -7.41 -19.79
N THR A 227 11.16 -7.60 -19.54
CA THR A 227 10.14 -6.54 -19.61
C THR A 227 10.14 -5.64 -18.38
N ALA A 228 10.79 -6.09 -17.29
CA ALA A 228 11.01 -5.29 -16.08
C ALA A 228 12.46 -5.35 -15.61
N SER A 229 12.90 -4.31 -14.90
CA SER A 229 14.22 -4.23 -14.27
C SER A 229 14.13 -3.54 -12.91
N ILE A 230 15.09 -3.80 -12.03
CA ILE A 230 15.22 -3.10 -10.75
C ILE A 230 16.51 -2.30 -10.74
N LYS A 231 16.45 -1.06 -10.26
CA LYS A 231 17.60 -0.20 -10.02
C LYS A 231 17.62 0.22 -8.56
N THR A 232 18.70 -0.10 -7.86
CA THR A 232 18.93 0.35 -6.47
C THR A 232 19.87 1.53 -6.52
N ASP A 233 19.36 2.74 -6.32
CA ASP A 233 20.14 3.98 -6.34
C ASP A 233 19.35 5.15 -5.74
N HIS A 234 19.98 6.31 -5.65
CA HIS A 234 19.39 7.58 -5.26
C HIS A 234 19.14 8.46 -6.47
N ILE A 235 17.99 9.13 -6.46
CA ILE A 235 17.66 10.17 -7.43
C ILE A 235 18.58 11.38 -7.18
N GLU A 236 19.25 11.84 -8.22
CA GLU A 236 19.93 13.15 -8.22
C GLU A 236 18.92 14.23 -8.59
N ARG A 237 18.24 14.05 -9.72
CA ARG A 237 17.17 14.94 -10.20
C ARG A 237 16.36 14.30 -11.32
N PHE A 238 15.16 14.80 -11.53
CA PHE A 238 14.40 14.59 -12.74
C PHE A 238 14.99 15.43 -13.87
N THR A 239 14.79 14.96 -15.08
CA THR A 239 15.25 15.55 -16.33
C THR A 239 14.07 15.62 -17.29
N LYS A 240 14.22 16.31 -18.41
CA LYS A 240 13.14 16.44 -19.41
C LYS A 240 12.59 15.09 -19.90
N THR A 241 13.41 14.04 -19.92
CA THR A 241 13.08 12.73 -20.51
C THR A 241 13.13 11.56 -19.52
N GLY A 242 13.20 11.82 -18.21
CA GLY A 242 13.26 10.78 -17.19
C GLY A 242 14.04 11.21 -15.94
N ILE A 243 14.81 10.30 -15.34
CA ILE A 243 15.49 10.50 -14.05
C ILE A 243 17.00 10.32 -14.19
N ARG A 244 17.78 11.24 -13.61
CA ARG A 244 19.21 11.06 -13.39
C ARG A 244 19.45 10.54 -11.97
N LEU A 245 20.21 9.47 -11.86
CA LEU A 245 20.63 8.87 -10.60
C LEU A 245 21.98 9.44 -10.14
N LYS A 246 22.26 9.38 -8.83
CA LYS A 246 23.53 9.86 -8.26
C LYS A 246 24.75 9.07 -8.74
N SER A 247 24.57 7.84 -9.21
CA SER A 247 25.63 7.08 -9.90
C SER A 247 26.00 7.66 -11.28
N GLY A 248 25.22 8.59 -11.81
CA GLY A 248 25.36 9.15 -13.16
C GLY A 248 24.50 8.45 -14.22
N GLU A 249 23.93 7.27 -13.91
CA GLU A 249 23.00 6.57 -14.80
C GLU A 249 21.73 7.41 -15.05
N LYS A 250 21.19 7.32 -16.27
CA LYS A 250 19.94 7.96 -16.67
C LYS A 250 18.89 6.88 -16.93
N LEU A 251 17.72 7.04 -16.34
CA LEU A 251 16.53 6.23 -16.60
C LEU A 251 15.58 7.04 -17.48
N GLU A 252 15.38 6.62 -18.72
CA GLU A 252 14.38 7.24 -19.60
C GLU A 252 12.97 6.80 -19.20
N ALA A 253 12.02 7.74 -19.23
CA ALA A 253 10.64 7.48 -18.85
C ALA A 253 9.68 8.35 -19.65
N ASP A 254 8.59 7.76 -20.11
CA ASP A 254 7.40 8.48 -20.57
C ASP A 254 6.43 8.71 -19.40
N ILE A 255 6.42 7.78 -18.44
CA ILE A 255 5.60 7.84 -17.23
C ILE A 255 6.46 7.58 -15.99
N ILE A 256 6.31 8.41 -14.96
CA ILE A 256 6.92 8.20 -13.64
C ILE A 256 5.81 7.99 -12.60
N ILE A 257 5.94 6.93 -11.81
CA ILE A 257 4.97 6.55 -10.77
C ILE A 257 5.66 6.64 -9.40
N PRO A 258 5.45 7.71 -8.62
CA PRO A 258 5.92 7.78 -7.25
C PRO A 258 5.08 6.87 -6.33
N ALA A 259 5.44 5.58 -6.25
CA ALA A 259 4.88 4.63 -5.29
C ALA A 259 5.57 4.74 -3.93
N THR A 260 5.62 5.96 -3.40
CA THR A 260 6.51 6.38 -2.30
C THR A 260 5.91 6.25 -0.89
N GLY A 261 4.64 5.87 -0.77
CA GLY A 261 4.00 5.62 0.51
C GLY A 261 2.74 6.43 0.69
N LEU A 262 2.34 6.61 1.95
CA LEU A 262 1.09 7.26 2.35
C LEU A 262 1.39 8.14 3.58
N ASP A 263 0.71 9.27 3.69
CA ASP A 263 0.74 10.08 4.90
C ASP A 263 -0.23 9.48 5.92
N ILE A 264 0.21 9.33 7.18
CA ILE A 264 -0.66 8.88 8.25
C ILE A 264 -1.55 10.04 8.68
N GLN A 265 -2.86 9.80 8.72
CA GLN A 265 -3.83 10.79 9.16
C GLN A 265 -4.82 10.13 10.13
N MET A 266 -4.82 10.62 11.37
CA MET A 266 -5.74 10.13 12.40
C MET A 266 -7.12 10.74 12.19
N LEU A 267 -8.16 9.95 12.45
CA LEU A 267 -9.56 10.37 12.36
C LEU A 267 -9.96 11.00 11.01
N GLY A 268 -9.25 10.71 9.91
CA GLY A 268 -9.52 11.30 8.60
C GLY A 268 -9.32 12.82 8.54
N GLY A 269 -8.47 13.38 9.43
CA GLY A 269 -8.17 14.81 9.45
C GLY A 269 -9.20 15.67 10.19
N ILE A 270 -10.25 15.06 10.74
CA ILE A 270 -11.23 15.74 11.59
C ILE A 270 -10.51 16.35 12.80
N THR A 271 -10.91 17.57 13.17
CA THR A 271 -10.47 18.23 14.41
C THR A 271 -11.44 17.92 15.56
N PRO A 272 -11.10 17.00 16.50
CA PRO A 272 -11.98 16.66 17.60
C PRO A 272 -11.89 17.70 18.73
N ARG A 273 -13.02 17.92 19.40
CA ARG A 273 -13.18 18.84 20.53
C ARG A 273 -13.97 18.20 21.66
N VAL A 274 -13.74 18.69 22.88
CA VAL A 274 -14.52 18.39 24.07
C VAL A 274 -14.83 19.72 24.75
N ASP A 275 -16.11 20.01 24.92
CA ASP A 275 -16.61 21.26 25.49
C ASP A 275 -16.00 22.49 24.80
N GLY A 276 -15.92 22.46 23.46
CA GLY A 276 -15.35 23.52 22.64
C GLY A 276 -13.82 23.58 22.60
N GLN A 277 -13.12 22.77 23.39
CA GLN A 277 -11.65 22.73 23.43
C GLN A 277 -11.09 21.66 22.50
N GLU A 278 -10.15 22.04 21.64
CA GLU A 278 -9.51 21.12 20.70
C GLU A 278 -8.67 20.05 21.41
N VAL A 279 -8.77 18.82 20.92
CA VAL A 279 -8.02 17.68 21.43
C VAL A 279 -6.90 17.32 20.47
N ALA A 280 -5.66 17.56 20.88
CA ALA A 280 -4.48 17.11 20.16
C ALA A 280 -4.34 15.58 20.26
N LEU A 281 -4.78 14.85 19.23
CA LEU A 281 -4.80 13.38 19.22
C LEU A 281 -3.42 12.74 19.43
N LYS A 282 -2.36 13.40 18.96
CA LYS A 282 -0.96 12.94 19.12
C LYS A 282 -0.52 12.82 20.59
N ASP A 283 -1.19 13.56 21.49
CA ASP A 283 -0.87 13.60 22.92
C ASP A 283 -1.77 12.65 23.73
N LYS A 284 -2.57 11.81 23.05
CA LYS A 284 -3.51 10.86 23.66
C LYS A 284 -3.10 9.42 23.40
N VAL A 285 -3.60 8.52 24.26
CA VAL A 285 -3.46 7.08 24.13
C VAL A 285 -4.82 6.48 23.84
N ILE A 286 -4.87 5.56 22.87
CA ILE A 286 -6.10 4.83 22.53
C ILE A 286 -6.25 3.66 23.49
N TYR A 287 -7.37 3.60 24.20
CA TYR A 287 -7.72 2.47 25.07
C TYR A 287 -8.29 1.32 24.24
N LYS A 288 -7.67 0.13 24.38
CA LYS A 288 -8.06 -1.09 23.66
C LYS A 288 -8.13 -0.94 22.12
N ASN A 289 -7.44 0.05 21.55
CA ASN A 289 -7.45 0.39 20.12
C ASN A 289 -8.83 0.84 19.56
N VAL A 290 -9.79 1.23 20.42
CA VAL A 290 -11.15 1.60 19.98
C VAL A 290 -11.75 2.82 20.68
N MET A 291 -11.15 3.31 21.77
CA MET A 291 -11.63 4.46 22.56
C MET A 291 -10.52 5.46 22.85
#